data_AF-A0A925YQ74-F1
#
_entry.id   AF-A0A925YQ74-F1
#
_cell.length_a   1.000
_cell.length_b   1.000
_cell.length_c   1.000
_cell.angle_alpha   90.00
_cell.angle_beta   90.00
_cell.angle_gamma   90.00
#
_symmetry.space_group_name_H-M   'P 1'
#
loop_
_entity.id
_entity.type
_entity.pdbx_description
1 polymer ?
#
loop_
_entity_poly.entity_id
_entity_poly.type
_entity_poly.pdbx_seq_one_letter_code
_entity_poly.pdbx_strand_id
1 'polypeptide(L)'
;MKSWLAFAVQKLDEVAALAAAGNGARDSRYFLDNARALGSRATSCRIHDPKVAARLAAVTPVLSQRHPAFRERIALQQAQLKLPLLPTTGIGSLPQTRDLRETRARFKKGELQA
;
A
#
# COMPACT_ATOMS: atom_id res chain seq x y z
N MET A 1 -3.42 8.45 13.50
CA MET A 1 -2.55 7.88 12.44
C MET A 1 -1.13 8.41 12.53
N LYS A 2 -0.87 9.74 12.52
CA LYS A 2 0.49 10.26 12.78
C LYS A 2 1.09 9.73 14.09
N SER A 3 0.25 9.60 15.12
CA SER A 3 0.59 8.99 16.42
C SER A 3 1.02 7.51 16.36
N TRP A 4 0.84 6.81 15.25
CA TRP A 4 1.23 5.40 15.08
C TRP A 4 2.54 5.23 14.33
N LEU A 5 3.16 6.33 13.91
CA LEU A 5 4.32 6.35 13.04
C LEU A 5 5.51 6.96 13.79
N ALA A 6 6.68 6.38 13.59
CA ALA A 6 7.96 6.93 14.00
C ALA A 6 8.93 6.84 12.83
N PHE A 7 9.42 7.99 12.35
CA PHE A 7 10.47 8.07 11.35
C PHE A 7 11.83 8.25 12.03
N ALA A 8 12.89 8.54 11.27
CA ALA A 8 14.27 8.53 11.77
C ALA A 8 14.46 9.32 13.07
N VAL A 9 13.96 10.56 13.14
CA VAL A 9 14.09 11.41 14.33
C VAL A 9 13.35 10.82 15.53
N GLN A 10 12.09 10.42 15.36
CA GLN A 10 11.30 9.84 16.46
C GLN A 10 11.88 8.52 16.98
N LYS A 11 12.58 7.76 16.12
CA LYS A 11 13.25 6.51 16.52
C LYS A 11 14.44 6.75 17.45
N LEU A 12 15.10 7.91 17.34
CA LEU A 12 16.14 8.30 18.29
C LEU A 12 15.51 8.54 19.67
N ASP A 13 14.36 9.20 19.72
CA ASP A 13 13.61 9.43 20.97
C ASP A 13 13.14 8.09 21.58
N GLU A 14 12.68 7.14 20.76
CA GLU A 14 12.28 5.79 21.22
C GLU A 14 13.44 5.06 21.91
N VAL A 15 14.62 5.03 21.28
CA VAL A 15 15.81 4.35 21.85
C VAL A 15 16.28 5.06 23.12
N ALA A 16 16.31 6.39 23.13
CA ALA A 16 16.69 7.17 24.30
C ALA A 16 15.73 6.92 25.48
N ALA A 17 14.41 6.92 25.23
CA ALA A 17 13.40 6.65 26.26
C ALA A 17 13.50 5.22 26.82
N LEU A 18 13.77 4.22 25.97
CA LEU A 18 13.99 2.84 26.41
C LEU A 18 15.26 2.69 27.24
N ALA A 19 16.37 3.31 26.81
CA ALA A 19 17.63 3.29 27.54
C ALA A 19 17.50 3.96 28.92
N ALA A 20 16.86 5.13 28.98
CA ALA A 20 16.58 5.82 30.23
C ALA A 20 15.73 4.97 31.17
N ALA A 21 14.68 4.32 30.66
CA ALA A 21 13.85 3.41 31.44
C ALA A 21 14.64 2.20 31.97
N GLY A 22 15.52 1.60 31.16
CA GLY A 22 16.40 0.51 31.58
C GLY A 22 17.38 0.91 32.69
N ASN A 23 17.77 2.19 32.74
CA ASN A 23 18.64 2.76 33.77
C ASN A 23 17.87 3.32 34.99
N GLY A 24 16.57 3.04 35.12
CA GLY A 24 15.76 3.48 36.26
C GLY A 24 15.18 4.89 36.15
N ALA A 25 15.46 5.63 35.08
CA ALA A 25 14.94 6.98 34.82
C ALA A 25 13.74 6.96 33.87
N ARG A 26 12.73 6.14 34.17
CA ARG A 26 11.58 5.94 33.28
C ARG A 26 10.66 7.17 33.22
N ASP A 27 10.51 7.74 32.04
CA ASP A 27 9.50 8.77 31.77
C ASP A 27 8.09 8.16 31.67
N SER A 28 7.37 8.17 32.79
CA SER A 28 6.01 7.65 32.87
C SER A 28 5.04 8.30 31.88
N ARG A 29 5.24 9.57 31.51
CA ARG A 29 4.35 10.26 30.58
C ARG A 29 4.55 9.76 29.16
N TYR A 30 5.81 9.64 28.73
CA TYR A 30 6.17 9.11 27.42
C TYR A 30 5.56 7.73 27.19
N PHE A 31 5.74 6.81 28.15
CA PHE A 31 5.22 5.44 28.02
C PHE A 31 3.69 5.36 28.10
N LEU A 32 3.04 6.25 28.84
CA LEU A 32 1.57 6.32 28.85
C LEU A 32 1.04 6.76 27.48
N ASP A 33 1.65 7.77 26.86
CA ASP A 33 1.26 8.23 25.52
C ASP A 33 1.58 7.18 24.44
N ASN A 34 2.69 6.46 24.58
CA ASN A 34 3.00 5.29 23.75
C ASN A 34 1.93 4.19 23.87
N ALA A 35 1.55 3.81 25.10
CA ALA A 35 0.51 2.80 25.35
C ALA A 35 -0.85 3.22 24.77
N ARG A 36 -1.22 4.51 24.89
CA ARG A 36 -2.42 5.06 24.25
C ARG A 36 -2.37 4.96 22.73
N ALA A 37 -1.22 5.29 22.13
CA ALA A 37 -1.03 5.17 20.68
C ALA A 37 -1.21 3.72 20.22
N LEU A 38 -0.61 2.75 20.92
CA LEU A 38 -0.77 1.31 20.65
C LEU A 38 -2.23 0.86 20.81
N GLY A 39 -2.88 1.22 21.91
CA GLY A 39 -4.29 0.89 22.16
C GLY A 39 -5.23 1.44 21.09
N SER A 40 -5.05 2.71 20.71
CA SER A 40 -5.85 3.34 19.66
C SER A 40 -5.67 2.69 18.28
N ARG A 41 -4.47 2.14 18.00
CA ARG A 41 -4.22 1.39 16.76
C ARG A 41 -4.87 0.02 16.83
N ALA A 42 -4.71 -0.69 17.93
CA ALA A 42 -5.18 -2.06 18.11
C ALA A 42 -6.70 -2.23 17.92
N THR A 43 -7.49 -1.21 18.26
CA THR A 43 -8.96 -1.23 18.15
C THR A 43 -9.51 -0.45 16.96
N SER A 44 -8.66 0.14 16.13
CA SER A 44 -9.11 1.04 15.06
C SER A 44 -9.82 0.30 13.92
N CYS A 45 -11.01 0.76 13.55
CA CYS A 45 -11.74 0.31 12.35
C CYS A 45 -10.95 0.50 11.03
N ARG A 46 -9.93 1.36 10.99
CA ARG A 46 -9.05 1.52 9.81
C ARG A 46 -8.21 0.28 9.49
N ILE A 47 -7.93 -0.57 10.49
CA ILE A 47 -7.16 -1.81 10.29
C ILE A 47 -8.04 -3.06 10.45
N HIS A 48 -9.26 -2.89 10.97
CA HIS A 48 -10.26 -3.93 11.13
C HIS A 48 -11.47 -3.65 10.25
N ASP A 49 -11.40 -4.12 9.00
CA ASP A 49 -12.54 -4.10 8.09
C ASP A 49 -13.19 -5.50 8.05
N PRO A 50 -14.40 -5.67 8.61
CA PRO A 50 -15.07 -6.97 8.64
C PRO A 50 -15.42 -7.49 7.24
N LYS A 51 -15.62 -6.61 6.24
CA LYS A 51 -15.87 -7.01 4.86
C LYS A 51 -14.60 -7.59 4.22
N VAL A 52 -13.44 -7.01 4.52
CA VAL A 52 -12.14 -7.54 4.05
C VAL A 52 -11.86 -8.90 4.71
N ALA A 53 -12.08 -9.02 6.02
CA ALA A 53 -11.92 -10.29 6.74
C ALA A 53 -12.83 -11.39 6.17
N ALA A 54 -14.12 -11.09 5.96
CA ALA A 54 -15.06 -12.03 5.37
C ALA A 54 -14.67 -12.44 3.94
N ARG A 55 -14.20 -11.49 3.12
CA ARG A 55 -13.72 -11.78 1.77
C ARG A 55 -12.49 -12.69 1.77
N LEU A 56 -11.54 -12.46 2.68
CA LEU A 56 -10.34 -13.32 2.81
C LEU A 56 -10.70 -14.73 3.27
N ALA A 57 -11.65 -14.86 4.20
CA ALA A 57 -12.15 -16.16 4.65
C ALA A 57 -12.83 -16.98 3.53
N ALA A 58 -13.40 -16.29 2.54
CA ALA A 58 -14.06 -16.91 1.40
C ALA A 58 -13.10 -17.29 0.24
N VAL A 59 -11.77 -17.12 0.41
CA VAL A 59 -10.82 -17.45 -0.65
C VAL A 59 -10.75 -18.96 -0.88
N THR A 60 -11.00 -19.39 -2.11
CA THR A 60 -10.86 -20.79 -2.54
C THR A 60 -9.74 -20.93 -3.59
N PRO A 61 -9.16 -22.13 -3.79
CA PRO A 61 -8.14 -22.34 -4.81
C PRO A 61 -8.60 -21.94 -6.21
N VAL A 62 -9.88 -22.14 -6.53
CA VAL A 62 -10.49 -21.80 -7.83
C VAL A 62 -10.39 -20.31 -8.16
N LEU A 63 -10.44 -19.42 -7.17
CA LEU A 63 -10.32 -17.97 -7.40
C LEU A 63 -8.95 -17.55 -7.99
N SER A 64 -7.93 -18.40 -7.85
CA SER A 64 -6.60 -18.20 -8.44
C SER A 64 -6.41 -18.92 -9.78
N GLN A 65 -7.40 -19.70 -10.23
CA GLN A 65 -7.32 -20.51 -11.44
C GLN A 65 -8.08 -19.85 -12.59
N ARG A 66 -7.49 -19.88 -13.79
CA ARG A 66 -8.13 -19.37 -15.01
C ARG A 66 -8.81 -20.48 -15.78
N HIS A 67 -10.07 -20.25 -16.13
CA HIS A 67 -10.85 -21.10 -17.02
C HIS A 67 -11.24 -20.33 -18.30
N PRO A 68 -11.22 -20.97 -19.48
CA PRO A 68 -10.73 -22.34 -19.74
C PRO A 68 -9.19 -22.44 -19.68
N ALA A 69 -8.61 -23.61 -19.96
CA ALA A 69 -7.15 -23.79 -19.99
C ALA A 69 -6.47 -22.97 -21.10
N PHE A 70 -5.15 -22.77 -21.02
CA PHE A 70 -4.43 -21.90 -21.98
C PHE A 70 -4.67 -22.26 -23.45
N ARG A 71 -4.70 -23.56 -23.79
CA ARG A 71 -4.90 -24.05 -25.15
C ARG A 71 -6.22 -23.58 -25.78
N GLU A 72 -7.28 -23.51 -24.97
CA GLU A 72 -8.57 -22.99 -25.43
C GLU A 72 -8.55 -21.45 -25.45
N ARG A 73 -7.97 -20.83 -24.42
CA ARG A 73 -7.90 -19.37 -24.31
C ARG A 73 -7.10 -18.74 -25.45
N ILE A 74 -5.98 -19.33 -25.87
CA ILE A 74 -5.13 -18.75 -26.92
C ILE A 74 -5.86 -18.71 -28.27
N ALA A 75 -6.71 -19.70 -28.57
CA ALA A 75 -7.53 -19.70 -29.77
C ALA A 75 -8.56 -18.55 -29.75
N LEU A 76 -9.25 -18.37 -28.61
CA LEU A 76 -10.21 -17.27 -28.41
C LEU A 76 -9.52 -15.90 -28.49
N GLN A 77 -8.37 -15.76 -27.85
CA GLN A 77 -7.57 -14.53 -27.86
C GLN A 77 -7.08 -14.20 -29.26
N GLN A 78 -6.63 -15.18 -30.04
CA GLN A 78 -6.16 -14.95 -31.40
C GLN A 78 -7.29 -14.53 -32.34
N ALA A 79 -8.48 -15.13 -32.20
CA ALA A 79 -9.67 -14.74 -32.96
C ALA A 79 -10.10 -13.29 -32.67
N GLN A 80 -9.94 -12.83 -31.42
CA GLN A 80 -10.30 -11.48 -31.00
C GLN A 80 -9.23 -10.43 -31.36
N LEU A 81 -7.97 -10.70 -31.00
CA LEU A 81 -6.88 -9.72 -31.11
C LEU A 81 -6.26 -9.65 -32.51
N LYS A 82 -6.40 -10.72 -33.31
CA LYS A 82 -5.88 -10.82 -34.70
C LYS A 82 -4.40 -10.42 -34.82
N LEU A 83 -3.59 -10.84 -33.84
CA LEU A 83 -2.17 -10.48 -33.79
C LEU A 83 -1.40 -11.17 -34.93
N PRO A 84 -0.43 -10.49 -35.57
CA PRO A 84 0.45 -11.14 -36.53
C PRO A 84 1.39 -12.13 -35.85
N LEU A 85 2.09 -12.93 -36.66
CA LEU A 85 3.24 -13.67 -36.18
C LEU A 85 4.30 -12.69 -35.67
N LEU A 86 4.85 -12.93 -34.48
CA LEU A 86 5.78 -12.03 -33.76
C LEU A 86 5.18 -10.65 -33.43
N PRO A 87 4.11 -10.58 -32.59
CA PRO A 87 3.55 -9.31 -32.17
C PRO A 87 4.54 -8.53 -31.30
N THR A 88 4.61 -7.22 -31.50
CA THR A 88 5.44 -6.31 -30.70
C THR A 88 4.58 -5.52 -29.71
N THR A 89 5.12 -5.27 -28.52
CA THR A 89 4.47 -4.45 -27.49
C THR A 89 5.52 -3.77 -26.62
N GLY A 90 5.15 -2.68 -25.95
CA GLY A 90 5.89 -2.17 -24.80
C GLY A 90 5.50 -2.90 -23.51
N ILE A 91 6.23 -2.64 -22.43
CA ILE A 91 5.94 -3.21 -21.09
C ILE A 91 5.19 -2.20 -20.20
N GLY A 92 5.05 -0.95 -20.62
CA GLY A 92 4.33 0.08 -19.86
C GLY A 92 4.85 1.49 -20.11
N SER A 93 5.43 2.10 -19.08
CA SER A 93 5.70 3.54 -19.01
C SER A 93 6.57 4.07 -20.16
N LEU A 94 6.14 5.20 -20.72
CA LEU A 94 6.93 6.05 -21.61
C LEU A 94 7.68 7.14 -20.80
N PRO A 95 8.62 7.88 -21.43
CA PRO A 95 9.37 8.94 -20.75
C PRO A 95 8.46 9.96 -20.04
N GLN A 96 8.70 10.16 -18.75
CA GLN A 96 7.99 11.16 -17.95
C GLN A 96 8.67 12.53 -18.12
N THR A 97 8.20 13.32 -19.09
CA THR A 97 8.77 14.63 -19.42
C THR A 97 8.63 15.65 -18.30
N ARG A 98 9.40 16.75 -18.38
CA ARG A 98 9.31 17.88 -17.46
C ARG A 98 7.89 18.47 -17.43
N ASP A 99 7.33 18.73 -18.60
CA ASP A 99 5.99 19.33 -18.74
C ASP A 99 4.91 18.46 -18.10
N LEU A 100 5.01 17.13 -18.23
CA LEU A 100 4.11 16.19 -17.55
C LEU A 100 4.28 16.22 -16.03
N ARG A 101 5.51 16.36 -15.51
CA ARG A 101 5.75 16.51 -14.08
C ARG A 101 5.20 17.83 -13.54
N GLU A 102 5.37 18.92 -14.28
CA GLU A 102 4.86 20.24 -13.94
C GLU A 102 3.33 20.28 -13.96
N THR A 103 2.73 19.76 -15.02
CA THR A 103 1.26 19.61 -15.14
C THR A 103 0.70 18.81 -13.97
N ARG A 104 1.32 17.66 -13.65
CA ARG A 104 0.91 16.85 -12.49
C ARG A 104 1.06 17.61 -11.17
N ALA A 105 2.12 18.40 -11.00
CA ALA A 105 2.32 19.20 -9.81
C ALA A 105 1.24 20.29 -9.67
N ARG A 106 0.95 21.02 -10.75
CA ARG A 106 -0.09 22.05 -10.81
C ARG A 106 -1.48 21.47 -10.53
N PHE A 107 -1.80 20.33 -11.13
CA PHE A 107 -3.06 19.62 -10.87
C PHE A 107 -3.18 19.21 -9.39
N LYS A 108 -2.14 18.63 -8.79
CA LYS A 108 -2.14 18.27 -7.35
C LYS A 108 -2.27 19.47 -6.42
N LYS A 109 -1.86 20.66 -6.86
CA LYS A 109 -2.04 21.92 -6.14
C LYS A 109 -3.41 22.59 -6.40
N GLY A 110 -4.21 22.06 -7.32
CA GLY A 110 -5.49 22.67 -7.73
C GLY A 110 -5.35 23.85 -8.69
N GLU A 111 -4.16 24.07 -9.26
CA GLU A 111 -3.87 25.16 -10.23
C GLU A 111 -4.28 24.81 -11.67
N LEU A 112 -4.80 23.59 -11.87
CA LEU A 112 -5.40 23.09 -13.09
C LEU A 112 -6.70 22.36 -12.70
N GLN A 113 -7.76 22.57 -13.49
CA GLN A 113 -9.01 21.83 -13.34
C GLN A 113 -8.92 20.48 -14.05
N ALA A 114 -9.83 19.56 -13.66
CA ALA A 114 -9.95 18.23 -14.23
C ALA A 114 -10.66 18.25 -15.60
#